data_AF-A0A4Y7LH65-F1
#
_entry.id   AF-A0A4Y7LH65-F1
#
_cell.length_a   1.000
_cell.length_b   1.000
_cell.length_c   1.000
_cell.angle_alpha   90.00
_cell.angle_beta   90.00
_cell.angle_gamma   90.00
#
_symmetry.space_group_name_H-M   'P 1'
#
loop_
_entity.id
_entity.type
_entity.pdbx_description
1 polymer ?
#
loop_
_entity_poly.entity_id
_entity_poly.type
_entity_poly.pdbx_seq_one_letter_code
_entity_poly.pdbx_strand_id
1 'polypeptide(L)'
;MPEPTSFKSIVKKKSTENFNGMSYICTLLSTSLWTYYGLLKHDGMLTITINVAGAILQAIYVILFIIYAPKDSKVKHLKLAGILNLGFYTTVVLITFLATHVSVRITVIGFLCAGLTLVMYASPLESMIWELLVTVS
;
A
#
# COMPACT_ATOMS: atom_id res chain seq x y z
N MET A 1 6.64 -17.34 37.57
CA MET A 1 5.29 -17.14 37.00
C MET A 1 5.38 -15.86 36.17
N PRO A 2 5.36 -15.91 34.83
CA PRO A 2 5.54 -14.68 34.06
C PRO A 2 4.27 -13.85 34.21
N GLU A 3 4.43 -12.61 34.68
CA GLU A 3 3.33 -11.67 34.84
C GLU A 3 2.65 -11.39 33.49
N PRO A 4 1.31 -11.21 33.47
CA PRO A 4 0.56 -11.03 32.25
C PRO A 4 1.06 -9.79 31.51
N THR A 5 1.26 -9.92 30.20
CA THR A 5 1.53 -8.84 29.24
C THR A 5 0.36 -7.84 29.28
N SER A 6 0.39 -6.97 30.28
CA SER A 6 -0.62 -5.95 30.50
C SER A 6 -0.64 -5.01 29.29
N PHE A 7 -1.83 -4.67 28.81
CA PHE A 7 -2.07 -3.65 27.78
C PHE A 7 -1.30 -2.34 28.06
N LYS A 8 -1.00 -2.05 29.33
CA LYS A 8 -0.14 -0.92 29.72
C LYS A 8 1.27 -1.01 29.16
N SER A 9 1.89 -2.19 29.02
CA SER A 9 3.22 -2.33 28.41
C SER A 9 3.20 -2.09 26.91
N ILE A 10 2.10 -2.42 26.22
CA ILE A 10 1.88 -2.14 24.79
C ILE A 10 1.67 -0.63 24.57
N VAL A 11 0.90 0.02 25.45
CA VAL A 11 0.66 1.48 25.40
C VAL A 11 1.91 2.27 25.82
N LYS A 12 2.66 1.78 26.81
CA LYS A 12 3.87 2.44 27.34
C LYS A 12 5.10 2.21 26.47
N LYS A 13 5.08 1.20 25.58
CA LYS A 13 6.06 1.05 24.52
C LYS A 13 6.09 2.25 23.57
N LYS A 14 5.05 3.09 23.50
CA LYS A 14 5.00 4.41 22.79
C LYS A 14 5.71 4.44 21.44
N SER A 15 5.87 3.28 20.82
CA SER A 15 6.51 3.05 19.56
C SER A 15 5.35 3.07 18.61
N THR A 16 5.37 4.04 17.72
CA THR A 16 4.62 4.03 16.47
C THR A 16 5.07 2.84 15.60
N GLU A 17 5.01 1.61 16.12
CA GLU A 17 5.16 0.37 15.36
C GLU A 17 3.92 0.10 14.49
N ASN A 18 2.76 0.70 14.80
CA ASN A 18 1.48 0.32 14.18
C ASN A 18 0.80 1.39 13.32
N PHE A 19 1.44 2.55 13.08
CA PHE A 19 0.95 3.54 12.09
C PHE A 19 2.02 3.75 11.03
N ASN A 20 2.30 2.70 10.26
CA ASN A 20 3.26 2.80 9.17
C ASN A 20 2.63 3.53 7.99
N GLY A 21 2.83 4.86 7.93
CA GLY A 21 2.37 5.70 6.81
C GLY A 21 2.80 5.16 5.44
N MET A 22 3.88 4.38 5.38
CA MET A 22 4.33 3.68 4.18
C MET A 22 3.29 2.68 3.66
N SER A 23 2.68 1.87 4.55
CA SER A 23 1.70 0.87 4.15
C SER A 23 0.47 1.49 3.50
N TYR A 24 -0.02 2.62 4.03
CA TYR A 24 -1.15 3.36 3.44
C TYR A 24 -0.78 3.94 2.07
N ILE A 25 0.42 4.52 1.94
CA ILE A 25 0.93 5.07 0.67
C ILE A 25 1.08 3.98 -0.40
N CYS A 26 1.63 2.82 -0.03
CA CYS A 26 1.79 1.67 -0.93
C CYS A 26 0.44 1.06 -1.32
N THR A 27 -0.51 0.99 -0.39
CA THR A 27 -1.87 0.49 -0.68
C THR A 27 -2.63 1.44 -1.60
N LEU A 28 -2.47 2.76 -1.43
CA LEU A 28 -3.01 3.75 -2.36
C LEU A 28 -2.45 3.58 -3.78
N LEU A 29 -1.14 3.35 -3.91
CA LEU A 29 -0.52 3.08 -5.20
C LEU A 29 -1.08 1.79 -5.83
N SER A 30 -1.15 0.72 -5.05
CA SER A 30 -1.65 -0.59 -5.49
C SER A 30 -3.09 -0.51 -5.99
N THR A 31 -3.98 0.07 -5.19
CA THR A 31 -5.39 0.25 -5.57
C THR A 31 -5.57 1.19 -6.78
N SER A 32 -4.73 2.21 -6.93
CA SER A 32 -4.74 3.09 -8.12
C SER A 32 -4.31 2.35 -9.39
N LEU A 33 -3.29 1.49 -9.31
CA LEU A 33 -2.83 0.66 -10.43
C LEU A 33 -3.84 -0.41 -10.81
N TRP A 34 -4.46 -1.08 -9.83
CA TRP A 34 -5.53 -2.04 -10.07
C TRP A 34 -6.79 -1.39 -10.66
N THR A 35 -7.09 -0.15 -10.27
CA THR A 35 -8.17 0.64 -10.91
C THR A 35 -7.85 0.90 -12.38
N TYR A 36 -6.61 1.33 -12.68
CA TYR A 36 -6.15 1.55 -14.05
C TYR A 36 -6.16 0.27 -14.89
N TYR A 37 -5.75 -0.86 -14.31
CA TYR A 37 -5.87 -2.18 -14.93
C TYR A 37 -7.33 -2.53 -15.25
N GLY A 38 -8.24 -2.30 -14.30
CA GLY A 38 -9.66 -2.55 -14.49
C GLY A 38 -10.26 -1.71 -15.62
N LEU A 39 -9.89 -0.43 -15.73
CA LEU A 39 -10.33 0.46 -16.81
C LEU A 39 -9.92 -0.02 -18.21
N LEU A 40 -8.85 -0.80 -18.29
CA LEU A 40 -8.33 -1.33 -19.55
C LEU A 40 -8.97 -2.64 -19.99
N LYS A 41 -9.53 -3.38 -19.03
CA LYS A 41 -10.10 -4.70 -19.26
C LYS A 41 -11.58 -4.56 -19.59
N HIS A 42 -12.04 -5.27 -20.63
CA HIS A 42 -13.43 -5.23 -21.08
C HIS A 42 -14.44 -5.52 -19.96
N ASP A 43 -14.13 -6.47 -19.07
CA ASP A 43 -14.99 -6.86 -17.94
C ASP A 43 -14.39 -6.47 -16.58
N GLY A 44 -13.70 -5.32 -16.51
CA GLY A 44 -12.99 -4.85 -15.32
C GLY A 44 -13.83 -4.16 -14.25
N MET A 45 -15.15 -4.06 -14.41
CA MET A 45 -16.03 -3.23 -13.56
C MET A 45 -15.98 -3.57 -12.07
N LEU A 46 -15.91 -4.86 -11.73
CA LEU A 46 -15.75 -5.30 -10.34
C LEU A 46 -14.40 -4.85 -9.78
N THR A 47 -13.32 -5.04 -10.54
CA THR A 47 -11.96 -4.61 -10.16
C THR A 47 -11.88 -3.11 -9.96
N ILE A 48 -12.53 -2.31 -10.82
CA ILE A 48 -12.60 -0.86 -10.69
C ILE A 48 -13.30 -0.49 -9.38
N THR A 49 -14.51 -1.03 -9.15
CA THR A 49 -15.35 -0.61 -8.03
C THR A 49 -14.67 -0.84 -6.67
N ILE A 50 -14.11 -2.04 -6.47
CA ILE A 50 -13.43 -2.36 -5.19
C ILE A 50 -12.17 -1.53 -4.99
N ASN A 51 -11.40 -1.27 -6.05
CA ASN A 51 -10.14 -0.56 -5.95
C ASN A 51 -10.30 0.96 -5.90
N VAL A 52 -11.33 1.52 -6.53
CA VAL A 52 -11.68 2.94 -6.37
C VAL A 52 -12.11 3.22 -4.94
N ALA A 53 -12.97 2.38 -4.36
CA ALA A 53 -13.36 2.49 -2.95
C ALA A 53 -12.13 2.39 -2.03
N GLY A 54 -11.24 1.42 -2.30
CA GLY A 54 -9.97 1.28 -1.60
C GLY A 54 -9.07 2.52 -1.73
N ALA A 55 -8.92 3.06 -2.94
CA ALA A 55 -8.09 4.23 -3.20
C ALA A 55 -8.62 5.47 -2.47
N ILE A 56 -9.95 5.70 -2.47
CA ILE A 56 -10.57 6.82 -1.73
C ILE A 56 -10.29 6.68 -0.24
N LEU A 57 -10.52 5.49 0.33
CA LEU A 57 -10.28 5.23 1.75
C LEU A 57 -8.81 5.46 2.11
N GLN A 58 -7.87 4.94 1.30
CA GLN A 58 -6.45 5.10 1.54
C GLN A 58 -5.97 6.54 1.35
N ALA A 59 -6.54 7.28 0.40
CA ALA A 59 -6.26 8.70 0.23
C ALA A 59 -6.65 9.48 1.50
N ILE A 60 -7.82 9.19 2.08
CA ILE A 60 -8.25 9.79 3.36
C ILE A 60 -7.23 9.48 4.46
N TYR A 61 -6.78 8.22 4.61
CA TYR A 61 -5.79 7.85 5.62
C TYR A 61 -4.44 8.56 5.41
N VAL A 62 -3.96 8.65 4.16
CA VAL A 62 -2.71 9.37 3.84
C VAL A 62 -2.84 10.86 4.16
N ILE A 63 -3.97 11.49 3.82
CA ILE A 63 -4.24 12.90 4.13
C ILE A 63 -4.26 13.12 5.65
N LEU A 64 -5.01 12.30 6.39
CA LEU A 64 -5.07 12.38 7.86
C LEU A 64 -3.68 12.18 8.47
N PHE A 65 -2.93 11.19 7.99
CA PHE A 65 -1.56 10.97 8.44
C PHE A 65 -0.68 12.19 8.21
N ILE A 66 -0.72 12.83 7.04
CA ILE A 66 0.07 14.02 6.74
C ILE A 66 -0.36 15.22 7.61
N ILE A 67 -1.64 15.34 7.95
CA ILE A 67 -2.14 16.42 8.82
C ILE A 67 -1.65 16.25 10.26
N TYR A 68 -1.78 15.04 10.80
CA TYR A 68 -1.54 14.78 12.24
C TYR A 68 -0.14 14.25 12.59
N ALA A 69 0.68 13.86 11.60
CA ALA A 69 2.01 13.32 11.87
C ALA A 69 3.01 14.38 12.38
N PRO A 70 3.98 13.98 13.25
CA PRO A 70 5.10 14.84 13.65
C PRO A 70 5.91 15.33 12.44
N LYS A 71 6.47 16.54 12.52
CA LYS A 71 7.16 17.21 11.38
C LYS A 71 8.23 16.33 10.71
N ASP A 72 9.01 15.59 11.49
CA ASP A 72 10.12 14.76 10.98
C ASP A 72 9.61 13.55 10.17
N SER A 73 8.51 12.94 10.61
CA SER A 73 7.86 11.83 9.90
C SER A 73 7.08 12.32 8.68
N LYS A 74 6.41 13.48 8.83
CA LYS A 74 5.56 14.08 7.80
C LYS A 74 6.29 14.32 6.48
N VAL A 75 7.49 14.90 6.50
CA VAL A 75 8.25 15.21 5.28
C VAL A 75 8.65 13.93 4.54
N LYS A 76 9.08 12.90 5.26
CA LYS A 76 9.45 11.60 4.68
C LYS A 76 8.26 10.95 3.99
N HIS A 77 7.12 10.86 4.66
CA HIS A 77 5.92 10.23 4.11
C HIS A 77 5.29 11.06 2.99
N LEU A 78 5.31 12.39 3.08
CA LEU A 78 4.85 13.26 2.00
C LEU A 78 5.72 13.09 0.74
N LYS A 79 7.05 13.07 0.89
CA LYS A 79 7.98 12.82 -0.20
C LYS A 79 7.73 11.45 -0.83
N LEU A 80 7.54 10.42 -0.01
CA LEU A 80 7.24 9.07 -0.48
C LEU A 80 5.89 9.01 -1.22
N ALA A 81 4.85 9.66 -0.69
CA ALA A 81 3.54 9.74 -1.31
C ALA A 81 3.61 10.44 -2.68
N GLY A 82 4.33 11.56 -2.75
CA GLY A 82 4.58 12.28 -4.00
C GLY A 82 5.31 11.42 -5.03
N ILE A 83 6.42 10.79 -4.64
CA ILE A 83 7.22 9.95 -5.55
C ILE A 83 6.41 8.76 -6.07
N LEU A 84 5.71 8.03 -5.19
CA LEU A 84 5.02 6.80 -5.57
C LEU A 84 3.68 7.07 -6.29
N ASN A 85 2.81 7.90 -5.71
CA ASN A 85 1.45 8.08 -6.21
C ASN A 85 1.33 9.16 -7.29
N LEU A 86 2.21 10.15 -7.32
CA LEU A 86 2.21 11.16 -8.39
C LEU A 86 3.32 10.92 -9.41
N GLY A 87 4.53 10.61 -8.98
CA GLY A 87 5.66 10.38 -9.89
C GLY A 87 5.56 9.05 -10.63
N PHE A 88 5.70 7.95 -9.90
CA PHE A 88 5.77 6.61 -10.45
C PHE A 88 4.46 6.21 -11.15
N TYR A 89 3.31 6.35 -10.48
CA TYR A 89 2.01 6.06 -11.08
C TYR A 89 1.78 6.81 -12.40
N THR A 90 1.97 8.14 -12.41
CA THR A 90 1.76 8.94 -13.63
C THR A 90 2.74 8.55 -14.73
N THR A 91 4.00 8.26 -14.38
CA THR A 91 5.01 7.81 -15.35
C THR A 91 4.62 6.47 -15.97
N VAL A 92 4.16 5.51 -15.16
CA VAL A 92 3.69 4.20 -15.64
C VAL A 92 2.47 4.37 -16.57
N VAL A 93 1.50 5.21 -16.18
CA VAL A 93 0.31 5.49 -16.99
C VAL A 93 0.70 6.15 -18.33
N LEU A 94 1.56 7.18 -18.30
CA LEU A 94 2.01 7.89 -19.50
C LEU A 94 2.79 6.99 -20.44
N ILE A 95 3.79 6.25 -19.94
CA ILE A 95 4.60 5.35 -20.78
C ILE A 95 3.72 4.28 -21.41
N THR A 96 2.84 3.65 -20.64
CA THR A 96 1.96 2.62 -21.19
C THR A 96 0.94 3.18 -22.17
N PHE A 97 0.44 4.39 -21.95
CA PHE A 97 -0.47 5.05 -22.88
C PHE A 97 0.20 5.43 -24.21
N LEU A 98 1.45 5.91 -24.17
CA LEU A 98 2.16 6.39 -25.35
C LEU A 98 2.91 5.29 -26.12
N ALA A 99 3.43 4.27 -25.43
CA ALA A 99 4.37 3.32 -26.01
C ALA A 99 3.78 1.93 -26.32
N THR A 100 2.55 1.62 -25.89
CA THR A 100 2.02 0.25 -26.00
C THR A 100 0.60 0.16 -26.56
N HIS A 101 0.35 -0.84 -27.39
CA HIS A 101 -1.00 -1.23 -27.79
C HIS A 101 -1.78 -1.78 -26.60
N VAL A 102 -3.11 -1.60 -26.63
CA VAL A 102 -4.03 -1.93 -25.51
C VAL A 102 -3.82 -3.34 -24.95
N SER A 103 -3.65 -4.35 -25.81
CA SER A 103 -3.44 -5.74 -25.35
C SER A 103 -2.14 -5.91 -24.55
N VAL A 104 -1.05 -5.27 -24.98
CA VAL A 104 0.25 -5.33 -24.28
C VAL A 104 0.19 -4.54 -22.99
N ARG A 105 -0.49 -3.39 -22.99
CA ARG A 105 -0.72 -2.55 -21.81
C ARG A 105 -1.42 -3.29 -20.69
N ILE A 106 -2.47 -4.06 -20.99
CA ILE A 106 -3.18 -4.88 -19.99
C ILE A 106 -2.23 -5.88 -19.33
N THR A 107 -1.43 -6.59 -20.13
CA THR A 107 -0.48 -7.59 -19.61
C THR A 107 0.60 -6.96 -18.73
N VAL A 108 1.25 -5.89 -19.19
CA VAL A 108 2.32 -5.20 -18.45
C VAL A 108 1.81 -4.66 -17.11
N ILE A 109 0.68 -3.96 -17.14
CA ILE A 109 0.08 -3.41 -15.91
C ILE A 109 -0.38 -4.54 -14.98
N GLY A 110 -0.94 -5.63 -15.52
CA GLY A 110 -1.35 -6.79 -14.72
C GLY A 110 -0.18 -7.42 -13.96
N PHE A 111 0.96 -7.65 -14.62
CA PHE A 111 2.17 -8.16 -13.97
C PHE A 111 2.70 -7.20 -12.90
N LEU A 112 2.71 -5.90 -13.19
CA LEU A 112 3.16 -4.88 -12.25
C LEU A 112 2.27 -4.84 -11.00
N CYS A 113 0.94 -4.91 -11.17
CA CYS A 113 -0.02 -4.99 -10.07
C CYS A 113 0.19 -6.25 -9.23
N ALA A 114 0.33 -7.42 -9.88
CA ALA A 114 0.55 -8.69 -9.20
C ALA A 114 1.86 -8.68 -8.38
N GLY A 115 2.95 -8.20 -8.98
CA GLY A 115 4.25 -8.08 -8.30
C GLY A 115 4.18 -7.15 -7.08
N LEU A 116 3.52 -5.99 -7.22
CA LEU A 116 3.34 -5.06 -6.11
C LEU A 116 2.51 -5.67 -4.98
N THR A 117 1.41 -6.36 -5.29
CA THR A 117 0.58 -7.06 -4.30
C THR A 117 1.36 -8.16 -3.58
N LEU A 118 2.20 -8.93 -4.30
CA LEU A 118 3.07 -9.94 -3.69
C LEU A 118 4.05 -9.32 -2.68
N VAL A 119 4.69 -8.20 -3.03
CA VAL A 119 5.59 -7.48 -2.12
C VAL A 119 4.83 -6.98 -0.89
N MET A 120 3.59 -6.49 -1.06
CA MET A 120 2.77 -6.05 0.07
C MET A 120 2.43 -7.20 1.04
N TYR A 121 2.28 -8.43 0.55
CA TYR A 121 2.04 -9.61 1.38
C TYR A 121 3.30 -10.16 2.07
N ALA A 122 4.51 -9.69 1.71
CA ALA A 122 5.72 -10.10 2.40
C ALA A 122 5.71 -9.67 3.89
N SER A 123 5.20 -8.48 4.19
CA SER A 123 5.14 -7.95 5.57
C SER A 123 4.28 -8.79 6.52
N PRO A 124 3.03 -9.18 6.19
CA PRO A 124 2.26 -10.06 7.06
C PRO A 124 2.88 -11.46 7.15
N LEU A 125 3.44 -12.01 6.08
CA LEU A 125 4.12 -13.32 6.12
C LEU A 125 5.30 -13.32 7.09
N GLU A 126 6.11 -12.26 7.10
CA GLU A 126 7.22 -12.10 8.04
C GLU A 126 6.73 -12.11 9.49
N SER A 127 5.65 -11.39 9.79
CA SER A 127 5.08 -11.37 11.15
C SER A 127 4.56 -12.74 11.60
N MET A 128 3.92 -13.49 10.70
CA MET A 128 3.39 -14.83 11.00
C MET A 128 4.49 -15.86 11.25
N ILE A 129 5.56 -15.82 10.44
CA ILE A 129 6.71 -16.72 10.61
C ILE A 129 7.41 -16.42 11.94
N TRP A 130 7.60 -15.14 12.26
CA TRP A 130 8.19 -14.74 13.54
C TRP A 130 7.39 -15.25 14.74
N GLU A 131 6.06 -15.09 14.71
CA GLU A 131 5.18 -15.56 15.79
C GLU A 131 5.18 -17.09 15.93
N LEU A 132 5.24 -17.82 14.82
CA LEU A 132 5.36 -19.28 14.83
C LEU A 132 6.69 -19.73 15.46
N LEU A 133 7.81 -19.10 15.08
CA LEU A 133 9.12 -19.42 15.62
C LEU A 133 9.19 -19.18 17.14
N VAL A 134 8.63 -18.07 17.62
CA VAL A 134 8.57 -17.74 19.05
C VAL A 134 7.64 -18.68 19.83
N THR A 135 6.58 -19.19 19.21
CA THR A 135 5.63 -20.11 19.85
C THR A 135 6.19 -21.54 19.97
N VAL A 136 7.10 -21.93 19.08
CA VAL A 136 7.68 -23.29 19.01
C VAL A 136 9.04 -23.40 19.73
N SER A 137 9.70 -22.27 20.05
CA SER A 137 10.95 -22.18 20.83
C SER A 137 10.71 -22.12 22.34
#